data_AF-A0A1G5BEU0-F1
#
_entry.id   AF-A0A1G5BEU0-F1
#
_cell.length_a   1.000
_cell.length_b   1.000
_cell.length_c   1.000
_cell.angle_alpha   90.00
_cell.angle_beta   90.00
_cell.angle_gamma   90.00
#
_symmetry.space_group_name_H-M   'P 1'
#
loop_
_entity.id
_entity.type
_entity.pdbx_description
1 polymer ?
#
loop_
_entity_poly.entity_id
_entity_poly.type
_entity_poly.pdbx_seq_one_letter_code
_entity_poly.pdbx_strand_id
1 'polypeptide(L)'
;MSVFHRSKKYTMKKDAASSTLANVLRTVEKSNNTPIDKMLKKRVNAAKGYSRYLTAVKLMLAFTLVVPLVFVFTANAKGAPAKADISVGDYYVQDGMLWIDLDGPFIDYTSIYAVSGDGSTVFPLEYNSGTGMITFPYDETEWNIYVSDLNSETVHMLLTPPTK
;
A
#
# COMPACT_ATOMS: atom_id res chain seq x y z
N MET A 1 97.39 6.42 -7.40
CA MET A 1 96.34 5.63 -6.71
C MET A 1 96.18 6.20 -5.30
N SER A 2 94.94 6.27 -4.79
CA SER A 2 94.45 6.96 -3.58
C SER A 2 93.96 8.40 -3.80
N VAL A 3 92.65 8.54 -4.04
CA VAL A 3 91.92 9.81 -3.91
C VAL A 3 91.23 9.79 -2.55
N PHE A 4 91.77 10.55 -1.60
CA PHE A 4 91.14 10.77 -0.29
C PHE A 4 89.82 11.52 -0.45
N HIS A 5 88.72 10.97 0.09
CA HIS A 5 87.45 11.69 0.18
C HIS A 5 87.46 12.57 1.44
N ARG A 6 87.60 13.89 1.28
CA ARG A 6 87.42 14.86 2.38
C ARG A 6 85.93 15.00 2.69
N SER A 7 85.50 14.60 3.87
CA SER A 7 84.15 14.92 4.37
C SER A 7 84.00 16.43 4.54
N LYS A 8 83.00 17.03 3.88
CA LYS A 8 82.70 18.47 4.04
C LYS A 8 82.18 18.72 5.46
N LYS A 9 82.98 19.39 6.29
CA LYS A 9 82.52 19.90 7.59
C LYS A 9 81.75 21.20 7.34
N TYR A 10 80.45 21.18 7.59
CA TYR A 10 79.60 22.35 7.47
C TYR A 10 79.61 23.11 8.81
N THR A 11 80.37 24.20 8.88
CA THR A 11 80.28 25.16 9.98
C THR A 11 79.10 26.09 9.71
N MET A 12 77.95 25.76 10.29
CA MET A 12 76.81 26.67 10.30
C MET A 12 77.15 27.87 11.19
N LYS A 13 76.94 29.09 10.69
CA LYS A 13 77.07 30.30 11.51
C LYS A 13 76.06 30.21 12.66
N LYS A 14 76.51 30.39 13.91
CA LYS A 14 75.68 30.22 15.11
C LYS A 14 74.39 31.06 15.05
N ASP A 15 74.47 32.25 14.46
CA ASP A 15 73.34 33.17 14.30
C ASP A 15 72.27 32.65 13.31
N ALA A 16 72.70 31.91 12.28
CA ALA A 16 71.81 31.27 11.32
C ALA A 16 71.14 30.02 11.92
N ALA A 17 71.84 29.30 12.79
CA ALA A 17 71.26 28.20 13.54
C ALA A 17 70.19 28.70 14.53
N SER A 18 70.48 29.78 15.27
CA SER A 18 69.52 30.35 16.22
C SER A 18 68.29 30.96 15.54
N SER A 19 68.44 31.63 14.40
CA SER A 19 67.29 32.20 13.68
C SER A 19 66.39 31.11 13.09
N THR A 20 67.00 30.02 12.60
CA THR A 20 66.27 28.85 12.09
C THR A 20 65.53 28.15 13.23
N LEU A 21 66.20 27.91 14.36
CA LEU A 21 65.58 27.35 15.57
C LEU A 21 64.45 28.26 16.09
N ALA A 22 64.64 29.57 16.12
CA ALA A 22 63.62 30.51 16.57
C ALA A 22 62.38 30.50 15.64
N ASN A 23 62.58 30.36 14.33
CA ASN A 23 61.47 30.25 13.38
C ASN A 23 60.74 28.91 13.48
N VAL A 24 61.45 27.80 13.64
CA VAL A 24 60.83 26.48 13.82
C VAL A 24 60.07 26.45 15.15
N LEU A 25 60.66 26.95 16.23
CA LEU A 25 60.00 27.02 17.54
C LEU A 25 58.78 27.94 17.52
N ARG A 26 58.84 29.10 16.87
CA ARG A 26 57.64 29.96 16.66
C ARG A 26 56.56 29.27 15.84
N THR A 27 56.94 28.47 14.85
CA THR A 27 55.97 27.71 14.04
C THR A 27 55.34 26.58 14.85
N VAL A 28 56.08 25.97 15.78
CA VAL A 28 55.57 24.97 16.73
C VAL A 28 54.70 25.62 17.83
N GLU A 29 55.06 26.81 18.29
CA GLU A 29 54.30 27.61 19.26
C GLU A 29 52.98 28.13 18.67
N LYS A 30 52.97 28.40 17.35
CA LYS A 30 51.75 28.53 16.55
C LYS A 30 51.12 27.16 16.33
N SER A 31 50.84 26.48 17.44
CA SER A 31 50.27 25.16 17.47
C SER A 31 48.97 25.14 16.65
N ASN A 32 48.80 24.05 15.92
CA ASN A 32 47.61 23.73 15.14
C ASN A 32 46.43 23.31 16.05
N ASN A 33 46.47 23.72 17.32
CA ASN A 33 45.47 23.46 18.32
C ASN A 33 44.27 24.36 18.06
N THR A 34 43.38 23.84 17.21
CA THR A 34 42.01 24.33 17.16
C THR A 34 41.42 24.17 18.56
N PRO A 35 41.04 25.26 19.26
CA PRO A 35 40.54 25.17 20.63
C PRO A 35 39.35 24.21 20.67
N ILE A 36 39.27 23.42 21.74
CA ILE A 36 38.25 22.37 21.94
C ILE A 36 36.85 22.94 21.71
N ASP A 37 36.59 24.19 22.07
CA ASP A 37 35.32 24.90 21.82
C ASP A 37 34.95 25.00 20.34
N LYS A 38 35.92 25.21 19.45
CA LYS A 38 35.66 25.25 18.00
C LYS A 38 35.39 23.85 17.45
N MET A 39 36.05 22.82 17.99
CA MET A 39 35.77 21.42 17.63
C MET A 39 34.39 20.98 18.12
N LEU A 40 34.02 21.36 19.34
CA LEU A 40 32.69 21.09 19.91
C LEU A 40 31.60 21.83 19.14
N LYS A 41 31.78 23.12 18.82
CA LYS A 41 30.83 23.89 17.99
C LYS A 41 30.65 23.28 16.60
N LYS A 42 31.73 22.82 15.95
CA LYS A 42 31.66 22.12 14.65
C LYS A 42 30.90 20.80 14.77
N ARG A 43 31.13 20.02 15.83
CA ARG A 43 30.44 18.74 16.08
C ARG A 43 28.95 18.93 16.39
N VAL A 44 28.61 19.90 17.22
CA VAL A 44 27.22 20.26 17.54
C VAL A 44 26.48 20.77 16.31
N ASN A 45 27.13 21.60 15.49
CA ASN A 45 26.52 22.10 14.25
C ASN A 45 26.35 20.98 13.21
N ALA A 46 27.28 20.04 13.11
CA ALA A 46 27.13 18.85 12.27
C ALA A 46 25.98 17.94 12.78
N ALA A 47 25.84 17.77 14.10
CA ALA A 47 24.76 17.01 14.72
C ALA A 47 23.38 17.66 14.50
N LYS A 48 23.29 18.99 14.50
CA LYS A 48 22.06 19.74 14.16
C LYS A 48 21.62 19.56 12.71
N GLY A 49 22.56 19.30 11.80
CA GLY A 49 22.23 18.95 10.41
C GLY A 49 21.53 17.59 10.37
N TYR A 50 22.12 16.58 11.02
CA TYR A 50 21.58 15.22 11.07
C TYR A 50 20.22 15.12 11.76
N SER A 51 20.00 15.93 12.82
CA SER A 51 18.72 15.93 13.54
C SER A 51 17.53 16.34 12.65
N ARG A 52 17.73 17.24 11.68
CA ARG A 52 16.66 17.65 10.76
C ARG A 52 16.26 16.52 9.82
N TYR A 53 17.23 15.80 9.26
CA TYR A 53 16.97 14.63 8.42
C TYR A 53 16.31 13.51 9.22
N LEU A 54 16.76 13.28 10.45
CA LEU A 54 16.16 12.28 11.33
C LEU A 54 14.68 12.60 11.66
N THR A 55 14.35 13.88 11.84
CA THR A 55 12.96 14.32 12.03
C THR A 55 12.12 14.12 10.78
N ALA A 56 12.66 14.40 9.58
CA ALA A 56 11.96 14.18 8.32
C ALA A 56 11.66 12.68 8.09
N VAL A 57 12.62 11.80 8.37
CA VAL A 57 12.44 10.34 8.25
C VAL A 57 11.37 9.83 9.22
N LYS A 58 11.34 10.34 10.46
CA LYS A 58 10.30 9.99 11.44
C LYS A 58 8.90 10.42 10.98
N LEU A 59 8.77 11.61 10.40
CA LEU A 59 7.49 12.08 9.85
C LEU A 59 7.04 11.23 8.66
N MET A 60 7.96 10.90 7.75
CA MET A 60 7.65 10.05 6.60
C MET A 60 7.21 8.64 7.04
N LEU A 61 7.87 8.07 8.05
CA LEU A 61 7.49 6.78 8.64
C LEU A 61 6.13 6.85 9.34
N ALA A 62 5.84 7.93 10.08
CA ALA A 62 4.55 8.13 10.71
C ALA A 62 3.42 8.24 9.68
N PHE A 63 3.62 8.99 8.59
CA PHE A 63 2.64 9.10 7.51
C PHE A 63 2.37 7.76 6.83
N THR A 64 3.43 7.01 6.49
CA THR A 64 3.28 5.70 5.82
C THR A 64 2.55 4.67 6.67
N LEU A 65 2.71 4.71 8.01
CA LEU A 65 1.98 3.83 8.93
C LEU A 65 0.52 4.24 9.15
N VAL A 66 0.18 5.53 9.01
CA VAL A 66 -1.18 6.04 9.25
C VAL A 66 -2.07 5.93 8.00
N VAL A 67 -1.51 6.03 6.79
CA VAL A 67 -2.25 5.89 5.52
C VAL A 67 -3.12 4.63 5.43
N PRO A 68 -2.63 3.41 5.74
CA PRO A 68 -3.46 2.21 5.65
C PRO A 68 -4.59 2.18 6.69
N LEU A 69 -4.39 2.74 7.89
CA LEU A 69 -5.47 2.81 8.89
C LEU A 69 -6.60 3.73 8.44
N VAL A 70 -6.28 4.89 7.87
CA VAL A 70 -7.29 5.83 7.37
C VAL A 70 -8.08 5.21 6.23
N PHE A 71 -7.42 4.52 5.28
CA PHE A 71 -8.10 3.84 4.18
C PHE A 71 -9.07 2.75 4.67
N VAL A 72 -8.66 1.92 5.64
CA VAL A 72 -9.54 0.92 6.25
C VAL A 72 -10.71 1.58 6.99
N PHE A 73 -10.47 2.65 7.76
CA PHE A 73 -11.55 3.33 8.48
C PHE A 73 -12.53 4.02 7.53
N THR A 74 -12.09 4.63 6.43
CA THR A 74 -12.99 5.30 5.48
C THR A 74 -13.77 4.30 4.62
N ALA A 75 -13.15 3.17 4.29
CA ALA A 75 -13.82 2.07 3.58
C ALA A 75 -14.92 1.43 4.44
N ASN A 76 -14.73 1.34 5.76
CA ASN A 76 -15.75 0.83 6.69
C ASN A 76 -16.76 1.89 7.15
N ALA A 77 -16.43 3.18 7.06
CA ALA A 77 -17.31 4.29 7.47
C ALA A 77 -18.29 4.73 6.38
N LYS A 78 -18.00 4.44 5.11
CA LYS A 78 -19.07 4.20 4.14
C LYS A 78 -19.70 2.91 4.60
N GLY A 79 -20.76 3.01 5.41
CA GLY A 79 -21.50 1.85 5.90
C GLY A 79 -21.61 0.87 4.74
N ALA A 80 -21.14 -0.35 4.95
CA ALA A 80 -21.40 -1.43 4.01
C ALA A 80 -22.87 -1.25 3.58
N PRO A 81 -23.16 -1.20 2.26
CA PRO A 81 -24.55 -1.18 1.82
C PRO A 81 -25.26 -2.22 2.68
N ALA A 82 -26.31 -1.78 3.37
CA ALA A 82 -27.09 -2.69 4.19
C ALA A 82 -27.47 -3.81 3.25
N LYS A 83 -26.84 -4.98 3.46
CA LYS A 83 -26.88 -6.10 2.52
C LYS A 83 -28.32 -6.22 2.08
N ALA A 84 -28.60 -5.98 0.80
CA ALA A 84 -29.94 -6.10 0.28
C ALA A 84 -30.30 -7.56 0.48
N ASP A 85 -31.13 -7.84 1.49
CA ASP A 85 -31.66 -9.16 1.77
C ASP A 85 -32.68 -9.47 0.66
N ILE A 86 -32.16 -9.77 -0.53
CA ILE A 86 -32.92 -10.44 -1.58
C ILE A 86 -33.08 -11.88 -1.11
N SER A 87 -34.32 -12.28 -0.95
CA SER A 87 -34.73 -13.61 -0.53
C SER A 87 -35.69 -14.19 -1.55
N VAL A 88 -35.81 -15.52 -1.54
CA VAL A 88 -36.79 -16.23 -2.37
C VAL A 88 -37.99 -16.52 -1.47
N GLY A 89 -39.15 -15.98 -1.84
CA GLY A 89 -40.40 -16.24 -1.13
C GLY A 89 -40.88 -17.66 -1.39
N ASP A 90 -41.05 -18.01 -2.67
CA ASP A 90 -41.41 -19.35 -3.14
C ASP A 90 -40.85 -19.59 -4.55
N TYR A 91 -40.77 -20.86 -4.95
CA TYR A 91 -40.46 -21.22 -6.33
C TYR A 91 -41.22 -22.48 -6.72
N TYR A 92 -41.66 -22.53 -7.98
CA TYR A 92 -42.34 -23.70 -8.52
C TYR A 92 -42.03 -23.90 -9.99
N VAL A 93 -42.10 -25.15 -10.42
CA VAL A 93 -41.92 -25.52 -11.83
C VAL A 93 -43.27 -25.95 -12.37
N GLN A 94 -43.74 -25.31 -13.43
CA GLN A 94 -44.97 -25.65 -14.11
C GLN A 94 -44.78 -25.56 -15.63
N ASP A 95 -45.24 -26.58 -16.35
CA ASP A 95 -45.22 -26.63 -17.83
C ASP A 95 -43.83 -26.36 -18.45
N GLY A 96 -42.76 -26.83 -17.80
CA GLY A 96 -41.38 -26.61 -18.24
C GLY A 96 -40.86 -25.18 -18.01
N MET A 97 -41.55 -24.39 -17.21
CA MET A 97 -41.12 -23.07 -16.77
C MET A 97 -40.89 -23.05 -15.27
N LEU A 98 -39.78 -22.43 -14.86
CA LEU A 98 -39.45 -22.14 -13.48
C LEU A 98 -39.96 -20.74 -13.14
N TRP A 99 -40.77 -20.65 -12.09
CA TRP A 99 -41.29 -19.43 -11.52
C TRP A 99 -40.62 -19.21 -10.17
N ILE A 100 -40.10 -18.02 -9.94
CA ILE A 100 -39.42 -17.66 -8.68
C ILE A 100 -40.02 -16.35 -8.21
N ASP A 101 -40.46 -16.35 -6.95
CA ASP A 101 -40.90 -15.15 -6.27
C ASP A 101 -39.73 -14.52 -5.50
N LEU A 102 -39.31 -13.33 -5.92
CA LEU A 102 -38.22 -12.60 -5.28
C LEU A 102 -38.76 -11.55 -4.32
N ASP A 103 -38.37 -11.66 -3.07
CA ASP A 103 -38.64 -10.68 -2.02
C ASP A 103 -37.38 -9.88 -1.72
N GLY A 104 -37.43 -8.58 -1.98
CA GLY A 104 -36.33 -7.68 -1.66
C GLY A 104 -36.52 -6.27 -2.19
N PRO A 105 -35.96 -5.25 -1.51
CA PRO A 105 -35.98 -3.89 -2.03
C PRO A 105 -34.95 -3.72 -3.16
N PHE A 106 -35.27 -2.88 -4.14
CA PHE A 106 -34.34 -2.43 -5.19
C PHE A 106 -33.74 -3.54 -6.08
N ILE A 107 -34.46 -4.63 -6.32
CA ILE A 107 -34.03 -5.69 -7.26
C ILE A 107 -33.93 -5.12 -8.68
N ASP A 108 -32.80 -5.36 -9.35
CA ASP A 108 -32.61 -5.04 -10.76
C ASP A 108 -33.02 -6.22 -11.64
N TYR A 109 -34.30 -6.26 -12.01
CA TYR A 109 -34.86 -7.31 -12.87
C TYR A 109 -34.22 -7.39 -14.27
N THR A 110 -33.52 -6.34 -14.72
CA THR A 110 -32.93 -6.29 -16.06
C THR A 110 -31.57 -6.99 -16.13
N SER A 111 -30.91 -7.17 -14.99
CA SER A 111 -29.60 -7.83 -14.90
C SER A 111 -29.66 -9.23 -14.33
N ILE A 112 -30.87 -9.79 -14.13
CA ILE A 112 -31.05 -11.17 -13.69
C ILE A 112 -30.69 -12.13 -14.83
N TYR A 113 -29.91 -13.15 -14.51
CA TYR A 113 -29.61 -14.25 -15.43
C TYR A 113 -29.39 -15.56 -14.67
N ALA A 114 -29.49 -16.67 -15.38
CA ALA A 114 -29.15 -18.00 -14.91
C ALA A 114 -28.05 -18.59 -15.77
N VAL A 115 -27.30 -19.54 -15.21
CA VAL A 115 -26.33 -20.38 -15.92
C VAL A 115 -26.82 -21.82 -15.79
N SER A 116 -27.19 -22.42 -16.93
CA SER A 116 -27.62 -23.82 -16.99
C SER A 116 -26.43 -24.77 -16.74
N GLY A 117 -26.71 -26.05 -16.51
CA GLY A 117 -25.70 -27.08 -16.25
C GLY A 117 -24.70 -27.29 -17.39
N ASP A 118 -25.01 -26.83 -18.60
CA ASP A 118 -24.11 -26.81 -19.75
C ASP A 118 -23.16 -25.59 -19.77
N GLY A 119 -23.32 -24.65 -18.83
CA GLY A 119 -22.59 -23.38 -18.75
C GLY A 119 -23.17 -22.25 -19.60
N SER A 120 -24.30 -22.46 -20.28
CA SER A 120 -24.96 -21.45 -21.09
C SER A 120 -25.69 -20.42 -20.22
N THR A 121 -25.56 -19.14 -20.55
CA THR A 121 -26.30 -18.07 -19.89
C THR A 121 -27.72 -17.97 -20.46
N VAL A 122 -28.71 -18.01 -19.57
CA VAL A 122 -30.14 -17.91 -19.87
C VAL A 122 -30.71 -16.69 -19.17
N PHE A 123 -31.48 -15.89 -19.89
CA PHE A 123 -32.18 -14.73 -19.33
C PHE A 123 -33.64 -15.08 -19.01
N PRO A 124 -34.27 -14.40 -18.03
CA PRO A 124 -35.69 -14.58 -17.76
C PRO A 124 -36.51 -14.21 -19.00
N LEU A 125 -37.56 -14.99 -19.26
CA LEU A 125 -38.50 -14.72 -20.35
C LEU A 125 -39.40 -13.53 -20.00
N GLU A 126 -39.85 -13.51 -18.75
CA GLU A 126 -40.73 -12.49 -18.20
C GLU A 126 -40.34 -12.17 -16.76
N TYR A 127 -40.60 -10.93 -16.35
CA TYR A 127 -40.47 -10.48 -14.98
C TYR A 127 -41.58 -9.48 -14.65
N ASN A 128 -42.07 -9.50 -13.42
CA ASN A 128 -43.06 -8.56 -12.92
C ASN A 128 -42.54 -7.90 -11.64
N SER A 129 -42.09 -6.64 -11.78
CA SER A 129 -41.54 -5.86 -10.68
C SER A 129 -42.55 -5.45 -9.60
N GLY A 130 -43.85 -5.55 -9.88
CA GLY A 130 -44.90 -5.30 -8.90
C GLY A 130 -45.13 -6.49 -7.96
N THR A 131 -44.88 -7.71 -8.44
CA THR A 131 -45.12 -8.95 -7.67
C THR A 131 -43.84 -9.65 -7.22
N GLY A 132 -42.66 -9.33 -7.75
CA GLY A 132 -41.42 -10.07 -7.44
C GLY A 132 -41.14 -11.25 -8.38
N MET A 133 -42.16 -11.68 -9.12
CA MET A 133 -42.13 -12.89 -9.95
C MET A 133 -41.22 -12.78 -11.17
N ILE A 134 -40.36 -13.78 -11.37
CA ILE A 134 -39.52 -13.98 -12.56
C ILE A 134 -39.75 -15.38 -13.14
N THR A 135 -39.64 -15.51 -14.47
CA THR A 135 -39.92 -16.77 -15.17
C THR A 135 -38.77 -17.16 -16.10
N PHE A 136 -38.32 -18.41 -15.98
CA PHE A 136 -37.28 -19.01 -16.81
C PHE A 136 -37.80 -20.25 -17.56
N PRO A 137 -37.29 -20.53 -18.77
CA PRO A 137 -37.46 -21.86 -19.36
C PRO A 137 -36.63 -22.85 -18.54
N TYR A 138 -37.15 -24.00 -18.13
CA TYR A 138 -36.42 -24.92 -17.27
C TYR A 138 -36.33 -26.32 -17.88
N ASP A 139 -35.12 -26.88 -17.88
CA ASP A 139 -34.78 -28.15 -18.54
C ASP A 139 -34.51 -29.30 -17.54
N GLU A 140 -34.96 -29.16 -16.29
CA GLU A 140 -34.76 -30.15 -15.21
C GLU A 140 -33.29 -30.42 -14.85
N THR A 141 -32.39 -29.48 -15.14
CA THR A 141 -30.97 -29.56 -14.76
C THR A 141 -30.63 -28.65 -13.58
N GLU A 142 -29.39 -28.74 -13.08
CA GLU A 142 -28.89 -27.87 -12.02
C GLU A 142 -28.53 -26.48 -12.58
N TRP A 143 -29.08 -25.42 -11.99
CA TRP A 143 -28.92 -24.05 -12.48
C TRP A 143 -28.34 -23.14 -11.41
N ASN A 144 -27.46 -22.24 -11.84
CA ASN A 144 -26.93 -21.16 -10.99
C ASN A 144 -27.63 -19.85 -11.38
N ILE A 145 -28.46 -19.33 -10.49
CA ILE A 145 -29.25 -18.11 -10.73
C ILE A 145 -28.59 -16.94 -10.02
N TYR A 146 -28.43 -15.84 -10.74
CA TYR A 146 -27.79 -14.61 -10.26
C TYR A 146 -28.80 -13.47 -10.31
N VAL A 147 -29.07 -12.88 -9.15
CA VAL A 147 -29.98 -11.73 -9.00
C VAL A 147 -29.20 -10.59 -8.40
N SER A 148 -29.18 -9.44 -9.08
CA SER A 148 -28.50 -8.25 -8.58
C SER A 148 -29.51 -7.20 -8.10
N ASP A 149 -29.12 -6.40 -7.12
CA ASP A 149 -29.82 -5.17 -6.77
C ASP A 149 -29.29 -3.97 -7.58
N LEU A 150 -30.00 -2.85 -7.50
CA LEU A 150 -29.58 -1.58 -8.10
C LEU A 150 -28.30 -0.99 -7.46
N ASN A 151 -27.84 -1.53 -6.33
CA ASN A 151 -26.59 -1.14 -5.67
C ASN A 151 -25.40 -2.03 -6.04
N SER A 152 -25.57 -2.94 -7.02
CA SER A 152 -24.55 -3.89 -7.50
C SER A 152 -24.19 -5.00 -6.51
N GLU A 153 -25.04 -5.32 -5.54
CA GLU A 153 -24.97 -6.56 -4.77
C GLU A 153 -25.64 -7.69 -5.54
N THR A 154 -24.95 -8.83 -5.69
CA THR A 154 -25.48 -10.00 -6.39
C THR A 154 -25.67 -11.15 -5.42
N VAL A 155 -26.88 -11.69 -5.38
CA VAL A 155 -27.22 -12.94 -4.71
C VAL A 155 -27.12 -14.08 -5.71
N HIS A 156 -26.41 -15.14 -5.29
CA HIS A 156 -26.28 -16.39 -6.03
C HIS A 156 -27.18 -17.45 -5.41
N MET A 157 -27.98 -18.09 -6.24
CA MET A 157 -28.91 -19.14 -5.86
C MET A 157 -28.62 -20.40 -6.68
N LEU A 158 -28.59 -21.55 -6.00
CA LEU A 158 -28.42 -22.84 -6.63
C LEU A 158 -29.78 -23.55 -6.70
N LEU A 159 -30.27 -23.78 -7.91
CA LEU A 159 -31.44 -24.60 -8.15
C LEU A 159 -31.00 -26.04 -8.40
N THR A 160 -31.33 -26.93 -7.47
CA THR A 160 -31.13 -28.36 -7.64
C THR A 160 -32.39 -29.01 -8.23
N PRO A 161 -32.26 -29.88 -9.24
CA PRO A 161 -33.41 -30.58 -9.78
C PRO A 161 -34.06 -31.48 -8.73
N PRO A 162 -35.39 -31.66 -8.75
CA PRO A 162 -36.06 -32.56 -7.83
C PRO A 162 -35.54 -33.98 -8.06
N THR A 163 -35.00 -34.60 -7.00
CA THR A 163 -34.62 -36.02 -7.04
C THR A 163 -35.86 -36.86 -7.34
N LYS A 164 -35.82 -37.61 -8.45
CA LYS A 164 -36.83 -38.63 -8.79
C LYS A 164 -36.89 -39.75 -7.76
#